data_AF-A0A951FAU6-F1
#
_entry.id   AF-A0A951FAU6-F1
#
_cell.length_a   1.000
_cell.length_b   1.000
_cell.length_c   1.000
_cell.angle_alpha   90.00
_cell.angle_beta   90.00
_cell.angle_gamma   90.00
#
_symmetry.space_group_name_H-M   'P 1'
#
loop_
_entity.id
_entity.type
_entity.pdbx_description
1 polymer ?
#
loop_
_entity_poly.entity_id
_entity_poly.type
_entity_poly.pdbx_seq_one_letter_code
_entity_poly.pdbx_strand_id
1 'polypeptide(L)'
;LGKRGDSVFTYRFRQLSEQRYRHLFSRFNKTTSPQEPPVEMQLHYISYAFVGAVLWWLEHDLPFTAEQFTTWLSRLSMTTAGISIEQLLSPSSAPA
;
A
#
# COMPACT_ATOMS: atom_id res chain seq x y z
N LEU A 1 -8.66 -7.08 15.63
CA LEU A 1 -7.34 -7.46 15.13
C LEU A 1 -6.48 -7.73 16.37
N GLY A 2 -6.05 -8.98 16.59
CA GLY A 2 -5.64 -9.54 17.91
C GLY A 2 -6.60 -10.67 18.37
N LYS A 3 -6.42 -11.29 19.56
CA LYS A 3 -7.27 -12.41 20.07
C LYS A 3 -8.79 -12.10 20.13
N ARG A 4 -9.18 -10.84 19.97
CA ARG A 4 -10.57 -10.33 19.94
C ARG A 4 -10.96 -9.73 18.59
N GLY A 5 -10.20 -9.98 17.54
CA GLY A 5 -10.45 -9.41 16.22
C GLY A 5 -11.63 -10.05 15.51
N ASP A 6 -12.60 -9.23 15.14
CA ASP A 6 -13.70 -9.64 14.27
C ASP A 6 -13.14 -10.08 12.90
N SER A 7 -13.43 -11.33 12.54
CA SER A 7 -13.05 -11.93 11.25
C SER A 7 -13.67 -11.17 10.06
N VAL A 8 -14.89 -10.63 10.23
CA VAL A 8 -15.58 -9.81 9.23
C VAL A 8 -14.86 -8.48 9.06
N PHE A 9 -14.42 -7.84 10.15
CA PHE A 9 -13.62 -6.62 10.08
C PHE A 9 -12.31 -6.86 9.33
N THR A 10 -11.62 -7.95 9.66
CA THR A 10 -10.33 -8.30 9.03
C THR A 10 -10.49 -8.55 7.52
N TYR A 11 -11.54 -9.29 7.14
CA TYR A 11 -11.87 -9.55 5.74
C TYR A 11 -12.20 -8.26 4.98
N ARG A 12 -13.07 -7.41 5.53
CA ARG A 12 -13.45 -6.12 4.91
C ARG A 12 -12.26 -5.17 4.80
N PHE A 13 -11.43 -5.11 5.83
CA PHE A 13 -10.23 -4.29 5.84
C PHE A 13 -9.28 -4.71 4.72
N ARG A 14 -9.05 -6.02 4.55
CA ARG A 14 -8.25 -6.56 3.44
C ARG A 14 -8.84 -6.20 2.08
N GLN A 15 -10.14 -6.41 1.86
CA GLN A 15 -10.77 -6.07 0.57
C GLN A 15 -10.65 -4.58 0.25
N LEU A 16 -10.86 -3.71 1.24
CA LEU A 16 -10.74 -2.26 1.06
C LEU A 16 -9.30 -1.85 0.76
N SER A 17 -8.31 -2.46 1.42
CA SER A 17 -6.90 -2.26 1.11
C SER A 17 -6.58 -2.66 -0.32
N GLU A 18 -6.97 -3.87 -0.74
CA GLU A 18 -6.74 -4.36 -2.11
C GLU A 18 -7.38 -3.44 -3.16
N GLN A 19 -8.62 -2.99 -2.94
CA GLN A 19 -9.31 -2.07 -3.84
C GLN A 19 -8.60 -0.71 -3.95
N ARG A 20 -8.16 -0.16 -2.80
CA ARG A 20 -7.46 1.12 -2.76
C ARG A 20 -6.11 1.05 -3.46
N TYR A 21 -5.37 -0.04 -3.27
CA TYR A 21 -4.11 -0.24 -3.97
C TYR A 21 -4.33 -0.49 -5.46
N ARG A 22 -5.32 -1.28 -5.86
CA ARG A 22 -5.63 -1.49 -7.29
C ARG A 22 -5.93 -0.17 -8.01
N HIS A 23 -6.67 0.75 -7.36
CA HIS A 23 -6.94 2.10 -7.88
C HIS A 23 -5.70 3.01 -7.92
N LEU A 24 -4.81 2.91 -6.93
CA LEU A 24 -3.55 3.64 -6.94
C LEU A 24 -2.64 3.13 -8.06
N PHE A 25 -2.46 1.81 -8.17
CA PHE A 25 -1.62 1.19 -9.19
C PHE A 25 -2.15 1.35 -10.61
N SER A 26 -3.47 1.38 -10.83
CA SER A 26 -4.02 1.69 -12.15
C SER A 26 -3.70 3.10 -12.64
N ARG A 27 -3.32 4.02 -11.74
CA ARG A 27 -2.85 5.36 -12.09
C ARG A 27 -1.36 5.42 -12.41
N PHE A 28 -0.60 4.40 -12.03
CA PHE A 28 0.80 4.28 -12.36
C PHE A 28 0.92 3.46 -13.65
N ASN A 29 1.24 4.11 -14.77
CA ASN A 29 1.63 3.44 -16.01
C ASN A 29 3.00 2.78 -15.82
N LYS A 30 3.03 1.68 -15.06
CA LYS A 30 4.23 0.89 -14.87
C LYS A 30 4.44 0.03 -16.11
N THR A 31 5.36 0.45 -16.98
CA THR A 31 5.95 -0.43 -17.97
C THR A 31 6.61 -1.59 -17.21
N THR A 32 6.06 -2.79 -17.39
CA THR A 32 6.56 -3.99 -16.70
C THR A 32 7.92 -4.34 -17.28
N SER A 33 8.99 -3.86 -16.65
CA SER A 33 10.34 -4.33 -16.94
C SER A 33 10.45 -5.80 -16.52
N PRO A 34 11.12 -6.67 -17.29
CA PRO A 34 11.37 -8.06 -16.90
C PRO A 34 12.13 -8.21 -15.58
N GLN A 35 12.77 -7.14 -15.09
CA GLN A 35 13.46 -7.12 -13.80
C GLN A 35 12.57 -6.69 -12.61
N GLU A 36 11.33 -6.28 -12.86
CA GLU A 36 10.39 -5.90 -11.81
C GLU A 36 9.39 -7.03 -11.49
N PRO A 37 8.97 -7.17 -10.22
CA PRO A 37 7.90 -8.11 -9.87
C PRO A 37 6.60 -7.78 -10.61
N PRO A 38 5.73 -8.77 -10.92
CA PRO A 38 4.42 -8.50 -11.49
C PRO A 38 3.60 -7.54 -10.61
N VAL A 39 2.79 -6.68 -11.23
CA VAL A 39 1.94 -5.70 -10.50
C VAL A 39 1.04 -6.38 -9.48
N GLU A 40 0.47 -7.55 -9.81
CA GLU A 40 -0.34 -8.34 -8.88
C GLU A 40 0.43 -8.78 -7.65
N MET A 41 1.69 -9.19 -7.81
CA MET A 41 2.57 -9.55 -6.70
C MET A 41 2.86 -8.35 -5.82
N GLN A 42 3.14 -7.18 -6.40
CA GLN A 42 3.35 -5.92 -5.66
C GLN A 42 2.08 -5.53 -4.87
N LEU A 43 0.90 -5.62 -5.50
CA LEU A 43 -0.38 -5.33 -4.87
C LEU A 43 -0.67 -6.22 -3.66
N HIS A 44 -0.48 -7.53 -3.82
CA HIS A 44 -0.66 -8.47 -2.72
C HIS A 44 0.34 -8.18 -1.61
N TYR A 45 1.64 -8.06 -1.92
CA TYR A 45 2.68 -7.78 -0.94
C TYR A 45 2.37 -6.52 -0.11
N ILE A 46 2.07 -5.41 -0.77
CA ILE A 46 1.80 -4.13 -0.08
C ILE A 46 0.53 -4.23 0.76
N SER A 47 -0.52 -4.89 0.27
CA SER A 47 -1.75 -5.09 1.03
C SER A 47 -1.51 -5.90 2.32
N TYR A 48 -0.74 -6.99 2.23
CA TYR A 48 -0.36 -7.79 3.41
C TYR A 48 0.55 -7.02 4.37
N ALA A 49 1.54 -6.29 3.84
CA ALA A 49 2.44 -5.46 4.65
C ALA A 49 1.68 -4.36 5.40
N PHE A 50 0.71 -3.71 4.75
CA PHE A 50 -0.15 -2.71 5.36
C PHE A 50 -0.96 -3.30 6.52
N VAL A 51 -1.63 -4.44 6.30
CA VAL A 51 -2.39 -5.13 7.35
C VAL A 51 -1.48 -5.52 8.52
N GLY A 52 -0.33 -6.13 8.23
CA GLY A 52 0.63 -6.54 9.26
C GLY A 52 1.15 -5.36 10.07
N ALA A 53 1.39 -4.21 9.44
CA ALA A 53 1.83 -3.02 10.14
C ALA A 53 0.73 -2.43 11.03
N VAL A 54 -0.52 -2.34 10.55
CA VAL A 54 -1.66 -1.90 11.37
C VAL A 54 -1.86 -2.83 12.56
N LEU A 55 -1.74 -4.15 12.36
CA LEU A 55 -1.78 -5.13 13.44
C LEU A 55 -0.71 -4.84 14.49
N TRP A 56 0.54 -4.75 14.06
CA TRP A 56 1.68 -4.50 14.93
C TRP A 56 1.52 -3.21 15.73
N TRP A 57 1.06 -2.13 15.09
CA TRP A 57 0.81 -0.84 15.73
C TRP A 57 -0.25 -0.94 16.84
N LEU A 58 -1.38 -1.59 16.56
CA LEU A 58 -2.48 -1.75 17.51
C LEU A 58 -2.14 -2.69 18.67
N GLU A 59 -1.34 -3.73 18.43
CA GLU A 59 -0.98 -4.72 19.45
C GLU A 59 0.06 -4.21 20.46
N HIS A 60 0.88 -3.22 20.07
CA HIS A 60 1.98 -2.71 20.89
C HIS A 60 1.68 -1.35 21.55
N ASP A 61 0.45 -0.83 21.41
CA ASP A 61 -0.01 0.44 22.00
C ASP A 61 0.99 1.60 21.79
N LEU A 62 1.49 1.71 20.56
CA LEU A 62 2.59 2.62 20.25
C LEU A 62 2.11 4.08 20.20
N PRO A 63 2.92 5.06 20.64
CA PRO A 63 2.47 6.41 20.96
C PRO A 63 2.26 7.33 19.74
N PHE A 64 2.44 6.83 18.52
CA PHE A 64 2.29 7.62 17.29
C PHE A 64 0.84 7.64 16.80
N THR A 65 0.45 8.77 16.21
CA THR A 65 -0.91 8.95 15.70
C THR A 65 -1.15 8.11 14.45
N ALA A 66 -2.42 7.80 14.18
CA ALA A 66 -2.81 7.10 12.95
C ALA A 66 -2.33 7.85 11.67
N GLU A 67 -2.29 9.18 11.71
CA GLU A 67 -1.84 10.02 10.59
C GLU A 67 -0.32 9.91 10.36
N GLN A 68 0.48 9.97 11.43
CA GLN A 68 1.92 9.75 11.35
C GLN A 68 2.24 8.35 10.82
N PHE A 69 1.53 7.34 11.33
CA PHE A 69 1.72 5.97 10.93
C PHE A 69 1.34 5.73 9.45
N THR A 70 0.22 6.30 9.00
CA THR A 70 -0.22 6.22 7.60
C THR A 70 0.75 6.91 6.65
N THR A 71 1.37 8.02 7.08
CA THR A 71 2.41 8.72 6.31
C THR A 71 3.62 7.81 6.09
N TRP A 72 4.10 7.14 7.13
CA TRP A 72 5.23 6.20 7.01
C TRP A 72 4.88 4.99 6.15
N LEU A 73 3.70 4.42 6.32
CA LEU A 73 3.24 3.29 5.50
C LEU A 73 3.11 3.63 4.03
N SER A 74 2.66 4.84 3.71
CA SER A 74 2.56 5.31 2.33
C SER A 74 3.95 5.42 1.70
N ARG A 75 4.94 5.97 2.43
CA ARG A 75 6.34 6.03 1.97
C ARG A 75 6.92 4.64 1.73
N LEU A 76 6.76 3.72 2.68
CA LEU A 76 7.23 2.33 2.55
C LEU A 76 6.58 1.64 1.34
N SER A 77 5.27 1.80 1.18
CA SER A 77 4.52 1.21 0.07
C SER A 77 5.03 1.70 -1.28
N MET A 78 5.31 3.00 -1.42
CA MET A 78 5.84 3.59 -2.66
C MET A 78 7.27 3.11 -2.96
N THR A 79 8.14 3.05 -1.94
CA THR A 79 9.49 2.51 -2.09
C THR A 79 9.46 1.05 -2.53
N THR A 80 8.63 0.21 -1.90
CA THR A 80 8.51 -1.20 -2.29
C THR A 80 7.89 -1.36 -3.68
N ALA A 81 6.96 -0.49 -4.04
CA ALA A 81 6.41 -0.44 -5.39
C ALA A 81 7.43 0.07 -6.42
N GLY A 82 8.66 0.47 -6.06
CA GLY A 82 9.61 1.07 -6.99
C GLY A 82 9.08 2.35 -7.65
N ILE A 83 8.12 3.03 -7.02
CA ILE A 83 7.56 4.29 -7.50
C ILE A 83 8.42 5.41 -6.93
N SER A 84 9.29 5.99 -7.76
CA SER A 84 10.06 7.17 -7.40
C SER A 84 9.16 8.40 -7.27
N ILE A 85 9.40 9.26 -6.28
CA ILE A 85 8.65 10.52 -6.08
C ILE A 85 8.66 11.41 -7.35
N GLU A 86 9.68 11.28 -8.21
CA GLU A 86 9.77 11.97 -9.50
C GLU A 86 8.65 11.62 -10.49
N GLN A 87 8.12 10.39 -10.44
CA GLN A 87 6.96 9.99 -11.24
C GLN A 87 5.65 10.63 -10.77
N LEU A 88 5.61 11.13 -9.53
CA LEU A 88 4.45 11.84 -8.96
C LEU A 88 4.44 13.33 -9.32
N LEU A 89 5.61 13.90 -9.63
CA LEU A 89 5.81 15.33 -9.90
C LEU A 89 5.95 15.65 -11.39
N SER A 90 6.09 14.62 -12.23
CA SER A 90 6.14 14.79 -13.68
C SER A 90 4.73 15.06 -14.23
N PRO A 91 4.45 16.24 -14.82
CA PRO A 91 3.18 16.46 -15.50
C PRO A 91 3.10 15.49 -16.66
N SER A 92 1.93 14.83 -16.79
CA SER A 92 1.58 13.98 -17.92
C SER A 92 1.86 14.70 -19.24
N SER A 93 3.00 14.42 -19.87
CA SER A 93 3.23 14.75 -21.27
C SER A 93 2.35 13.81 -22.11
N ALA A 94 1.14 14.28 -22.41
CA ALA A 94 0.28 13.65 -23.40
C ALA A 94 1.00 13.66 -24.76
N PRO A 95 0.97 12.56 -25.54
CA PRO A 95 1.48 12.59 -26.90
C PRO A 95 0.52 13.38 -27.78
N ALA A 96 1.08 14.32 -28.56
CA ALA A 96 0.45 14.92 -29.72
C ALA A 96 0.58 14.01 -30.95
#